data_AF-A0A661ZQQ1-F1
#
_entry.id   AF-A0A661ZQQ1-F1
#
_cell.length_a   1.000
_cell.length_b   1.000
_cell.length_c   1.000
_cell.angle_alpha   90.00
_cell.angle_beta   90.00
_cell.angle_gamma   90.00
#
_symmetry.space_group_name_H-M   'P 1'
#
loop_
_entity.id
_entity.type
_entity.pdbx_description
1 polymer ?
#
loop_
_entity_poly.entity_id
_entity_poly.type
_entity_poly.pdbx_seq_one_letter_code
_entity_poly.pdbx_strand_id
1 'polypeptide(L)'
;MNIKNLYLASSPNKNDSMLKQSLSSKKMMQKLNEAKINTWFDLGLFIDAFKEKNSVPSASFNGNIDSFFDEINKNAFGFLTFYYSIDGVTIEIDKYSTVIKRFLPDTKLHYISGEFFPEAREVLPQDANIHEIPEMKSFDKWDLYKDFFFTKLQRGSKEYNKLIIDFWEQTKTITEKLGNYIEQNNIKILYLLNTNSNPGNVALSLSTVLISEFMGIPVINNNHDFYWEGGNSEINKKTKKLQNGPRDFFFQNSHIGEFFSQIEVLFPWEARNWISVNINREQSKHLIRVN
;
A
#
# COMPACT_ATOMS: atom_id res chain seq x y z
N MET A 1 -60.04 3.15 -10.86
CA MET A 1 -58.66 2.65 -10.69
C MET A 1 -57.73 3.77 -11.13
N ASN A 2 -57.16 4.52 -10.19
CA ASN A 2 -56.43 5.75 -10.44
C ASN A 2 -55.20 5.77 -9.52
N ILE A 3 -54.01 5.62 -10.09
CA ILE A 3 -52.75 5.52 -9.36
C ILE A 3 -52.23 6.94 -9.13
N LYS A 4 -52.52 7.48 -7.95
CA LYS A 4 -51.79 8.60 -7.35
C LYS A 4 -51.42 8.18 -5.94
N ASN A 5 -50.18 7.75 -5.78
CA ASN A 5 -49.35 7.92 -4.58
C ASN A 5 -48.13 7.00 -4.68
N LEU A 6 -46.95 7.61 -4.80
CA LEU A 6 -45.71 7.34 -4.08
C LEU A 6 -44.56 7.82 -4.97
N TYR A 7 -44.09 9.04 -4.72
CA TYR A 7 -42.68 9.42 -4.82
C TYR A 7 -42.55 10.79 -4.15
N LEU A 8 -42.62 10.79 -2.82
CA LEU A 8 -41.93 11.81 -2.04
C LEU A 8 -40.48 11.34 -1.95
N ALA A 9 -39.67 11.79 -2.92
CA ALA A 9 -38.23 11.68 -2.82
C ALA A 9 -37.80 12.54 -1.61
N SER A 10 -37.38 11.87 -0.54
CA SER A 10 -36.61 12.51 0.51
C SER A 10 -35.37 13.13 -0.11
N SER A 11 -35.22 14.44 0.05
CA SER A 11 -34.04 15.21 -0.36
C SER A 11 -32.77 14.54 0.17
N PRO A 12 -31.69 14.40 -0.64
CA PRO A 12 -30.41 13.97 -0.10
C PRO A 12 -29.91 15.01 0.90
N ASN A 13 -29.52 14.55 2.09
CA ASN A 13 -28.83 15.37 3.07
C ASN A 13 -27.54 15.93 2.44
N LYS A 14 -27.32 17.24 2.58
CA LYS A 14 -26.19 17.98 2.01
C LYS A 14 -24.80 17.62 2.57
N ASN A 15 -24.67 16.59 3.40
CA ASN A 15 -23.44 16.26 4.14
C ASN A 15 -22.96 14.81 3.99
N ASP A 16 -23.55 13.99 3.13
CA ASP A 16 -22.99 12.66 2.85
C ASP A 16 -21.89 12.78 1.80
N SER A 17 -20.65 12.44 2.18
CA SER A 17 -19.50 12.34 1.25
C SER A 17 -19.89 11.45 0.06
N MET A 18 -19.67 11.96 -1.16
CA MET A 18 -19.97 11.24 -2.40
C MET A 18 -19.02 10.06 -2.64
N LEU A 19 -17.90 10.01 -1.90
CA LEU A 19 -17.04 8.85 -1.71
C LEU A 19 -17.56 8.02 -0.53
N LYS A 20 -18.13 6.85 -0.80
CA LYS A 20 -18.42 5.89 0.27
C LYS A 20 -17.11 5.30 0.79
N GLN A 21 -16.61 5.82 1.92
CA GLN A 21 -15.61 5.10 2.70
C GLN A 21 -16.23 3.80 3.19
N SER A 22 -15.55 2.68 2.96
CA SER A 22 -15.87 1.43 3.65
C SER A 22 -15.35 1.52 5.10
N LEU A 23 -15.11 0.40 5.78
CA LEU A 23 -14.99 0.35 7.23
C LEU A 23 -14.10 1.46 7.84
N SER A 24 -14.55 2.09 8.93
CA SER A 24 -13.73 2.98 9.76
C SER A 24 -12.47 2.28 10.27
N SER A 25 -11.40 3.01 10.60
CA SER A 25 -10.15 2.44 11.11
C SER A 25 -10.37 1.47 12.28
N LYS A 26 -11.24 1.85 13.23
CA LYS A 26 -11.62 1.03 14.38
C LYS A 26 -12.23 -0.32 14.00
N LYS A 27 -13.13 -0.33 13.00
CA LYS A 27 -13.80 -1.56 12.52
C LYS A 27 -12.85 -2.42 11.71
N MET A 28 -11.96 -1.82 10.93
CA MET A 28 -10.87 -2.52 10.27
C MET A 28 -9.99 -3.22 11.32
N MET A 29 -9.50 -2.49 12.32
CA MET A 29 -8.67 -3.06 13.39
C MET A 29 -9.39 -4.14 14.19
N GLN A 30 -10.68 -4.01 14.44
CA GLN A 30 -11.46 -5.09 15.07
C GLN A 30 -11.37 -6.38 14.24
N LYS A 31 -11.58 -6.32 12.92
CA LYS A 31 -11.46 -7.50 12.04
C LYS A 31 -10.05 -8.09 12.03
N LEU A 32 -9.02 -7.24 12.02
CA LEU A 32 -7.63 -7.69 12.04
C LEU A 32 -7.25 -8.34 13.37
N ASN A 33 -7.77 -7.85 14.49
CA ASN A 33 -7.56 -8.44 15.81
C ASN A 33 -8.33 -9.76 16.01
N GLU A 34 -9.45 -9.94 15.31
CA GLU A 34 -10.19 -11.21 15.27
C GLU A 34 -9.51 -12.27 14.38
N ALA A 35 -8.66 -11.85 13.43
CA ALA A 35 -7.92 -12.75 12.55
C ALA A 35 -6.81 -13.47 13.31
N LYS A 36 -6.90 -14.81 13.37
CA LYS A 36 -5.95 -15.68 14.06
C LYS A 36 -4.79 -16.09 13.14
N ILE A 37 -3.93 -15.13 12.81
CA ILE A 37 -2.75 -15.38 11.98
C ILE A 37 -1.60 -15.89 12.86
N ASN A 38 -1.34 -17.20 12.84
CA ASN A 38 -0.25 -17.82 13.61
C ASN A 38 0.79 -18.49 12.71
N THR A 39 0.43 -18.73 11.45
CA THR A 39 1.26 -19.40 10.45
C THR A 39 1.18 -18.67 9.12
N TRP A 40 2.18 -18.88 8.26
CA TRP A 40 2.17 -18.33 6.90
C TRP A 40 0.99 -18.84 6.07
N PHE A 41 0.49 -20.04 6.37
CA PHE A 41 -0.75 -20.55 5.76
C PHE A 41 -1.98 -19.78 6.21
N ASP A 42 -2.09 -19.42 7.49
CA ASP A 42 -3.20 -18.59 7.98
C ASP A 42 -3.22 -17.24 7.26
N LEU A 43 -2.04 -16.63 7.07
CA LEU A 43 -1.91 -15.37 6.33
C LEU A 43 -2.31 -15.53 4.86
N GLY A 44 -1.81 -16.57 4.19
CA GLY A 44 -2.17 -16.86 2.80
C GLY A 44 -3.68 -17.01 2.63
N LEU A 45 -4.32 -17.85 3.46
CA LEU A 45 -5.77 -18.04 3.46
C LEU A 45 -6.53 -16.76 3.78
N PHE A 46 -6.00 -15.91 4.66
CA PHE A 46 -6.58 -14.62 4.97
C PHE A 46 -6.55 -13.68 3.76
N ILE A 47 -5.42 -13.58 3.06
CA ILE A 47 -5.27 -12.74 1.85
C ILE A 47 -6.12 -13.29 0.70
N ASP A 48 -6.14 -14.61 0.49
CA ASP A 48 -6.97 -15.23 -0.54
C ASP A 48 -8.46 -14.96 -0.28
N ALA A 49 -8.91 -15.17 0.97
CA ALA A 49 -10.27 -14.84 1.37
C ALA A 49 -10.56 -13.34 1.22
N PHE A 50 -9.56 -12.48 1.43
CA PHE A 50 -9.69 -11.04 1.23
C PHE A 50 -9.89 -10.68 -0.25
N LYS A 51 -9.12 -11.30 -1.17
CA LYS A 51 -9.29 -11.13 -2.62
C LYS A 51 -10.62 -11.70 -3.12
N GLU A 52 -11.04 -12.86 -2.63
CA GLU A 52 -12.25 -13.57 -3.09
C GLU A 52 -13.55 -13.00 -2.49
N LYS A 53 -13.58 -12.68 -1.20
CA LYS A 53 -14.80 -12.18 -0.52
C LYS A 53 -15.09 -10.72 -0.79
N ASN A 54 -14.14 -9.97 -1.34
CA ASN A 54 -14.42 -8.66 -1.92
C ASN A 54 -15.20 -8.85 -3.23
N SER A 55 -16.46 -9.29 -3.13
CA SER A 55 -17.47 -9.17 -4.19
C SER A 55 -17.83 -7.68 -4.33
N VAL A 56 -16.86 -6.91 -4.82
CA VAL A 56 -16.89 -5.50 -5.21
C VAL A 56 -17.43 -4.50 -4.16
N PRO A 57 -16.56 -4.03 -3.25
CA PRO A 57 -16.49 -2.63 -2.89
C PRO A 57 -15.33 -1.99 -3.67
N SER A 58 -15.56 -1.67 -4.95
CA SER A 58 -14.73 -0.64 -5.58
C SER A 58 -15.00 0.67 -4.85
N ALA A 59 -13.97 1.45 -4.53
CA ALA A 59 -14.11 2.85 -4.20
C ALA A 59 -15.05 3.44 -5.26
N SER A 60 -16.27 3.74 -4.85
CA SER A 60 -17.35 4.11 -5.76
C SER A 60 -17.71 5.54 -5.46
N PHE A 61 -17.74 6.31 -6.53
CA PHE A 61 -18.11 7.70 -6.47
C PHE A 61 -19.46 7.88 -7.15
N ASN A 62 -20.40 8.45 -6.40
CA ASN A 62 -21.71 8.79 -6.93
C ASN A 62 -21.71 10.25 -7.37
N GLY A 63 -21.40 10.50 -8.64
CA GLY A 63 -21.42 11.85 -9.21
C GLY A 63 -20.76 11.89 -10.59
N ASN A 64 -20.66 13.08 -11.15
CA ASN A 64 -19.88 13.31 -12.36
C ASN A 64 -18.41 13.59 -12.03
N ILE A 65 -17.58 13.72 -13.07
CA ILE A 65 -16.14 13.97 -12.93
C ILE A 65 -15.83 15.29 -12.20
N ASP A 66 -16.63 16.33 -12.43
CA ASP A 66 -16.43 17.63 -11.77
C ASP A 66 -16.67 17.53 -10.26
N SER A 67 -17.75 16.83 -9.87
CA SER A 67 -18.07 16.57 -8.46
C SER A 67 -17.00 15.72 -7.79
N PHE A 68 -16.38 14.79 -8.54
CA PHE A 68 -15.27 14.00 -8.03
C PHE A 68 -14.06 14.88 -7.74
N PHE A 69 -13.66 15.73 -8.70
CA PHE A 69 -12.55 16.66 -8.47
C PHE A 69 -12.83 17.64 -7.33
N ASP A 70 -14.06 18.15 -7.21
CA ASP A 70 -14.48 18.99 -6.09
C ASP A 70 -14.36 18.26 -4.75
N GLU A 71 -14.77 16.99 -4.68
CA GLU A 71 -14.65 16.16 -3.48
C GLU A 71 -13.18 15.98 -3.10
N ILE A 72 -12.30 15.64 -4.05
CA ILE A 72 -10.87 15.49 -3.75
C ILE A 72 -10.25 16.83 -3.35
N ASN A 73 -10.58 17.93 -4.05
CA ASN A 73 -10.06 19.26 -3.77
C ASN A 73 -10.44 19.75 -2.35
N LYS A 74 -11.61 19.37 -1.83
CA LYS A 74 -12.03 19.71 -0.46
C LYS A 74 -11.43 18.81 0.62
N ASN A 75 -10.87 17.67 0.24
CA ASN A 75 -10.32 16.68 1.14
C ASN A 75 -8.79 16.59 1.02
N ALA A 76 -8.19 15.52 1.56
CA ALA A 76 -6.75 15.35 1.60
C ALA A 76 -6.24 14.23 0.66
N PHE A 77 -4.98 14.36 0.29
CA PHE A 77 -4.22 13.47 -0.56
C PHE A 77 -2.92 13.07 0.15
N GLY A 78 -2.64 11.78 0.27
CA GLY A 78 -1.48 11.27 1.00
C GLY A 78 -0.40 10.74 0.06
N PHE A 79 0.78 11.35 0.08
CA PHE A 79 2.00 10.74 -0.46
C PHE A 79 2.63 9.84 0.59
N LEU A 80 2.97 8.62 0.20
CA LEU A 80 3.55 7.63 1.10
C LEU A 80 4.76 6.97 0.45
N THR A 81 5.90 7.03 1.13
CA THR A 81 7.16 6.37 0.76
C THR A 81 7.84 5.86 2.03
N PHE A 82 8.96 5.17 1.90
CA PHE A 82 9.72 4.67 3.05
C PHE A 82 10.33 5.78 3.90
N TYR A 83 10.92 6.79 3.26
CA TYR A 83 11.53 7.95 3.91
C TYR A 83 11.53 9.16 2.98
N TYR A 84 11.74 10.35 3.55
CA TYR A 84 11.95 11.59 2.79
C TYR A 84 13.34 12.15 3.05
N SER A 85 14.09 12.46 1.99
CA SER A 85 15.46 13.00 2.02
C SER A 85 15.75 13.84 0.75
N ILE A 86 16.99 14.20 0.48
CA ILE A 86 17.41 14.72 -0.84
C ILE A 86 17.75 13.53 -1.75
N ASP A 87 16.71 12.88 -2.27
CA ASP A 87 16.82 11.74 -3.18
C ASP A 87 15.86 11.84 -4.37
N GLY A 88 16.00 10.90 -5.32
CA GLY A 88 15.20 10.88 -6.54
C GLY A 88 13.70 10.77 -6.28
N VAL A 89 13.30 9.97 -5.28
CA VAL A 89 11.90 9.74 -4.91
C VAL A 89 11.28 11.00 -4.30
N THR A 90 11.95 11.65 -3.36
CA THR A 90 11.45 12.86 -2.70
C THR A 90 11.30 14.02 -3.70
N ILE A 91 12.27 14.19 -4.60
CA ILE A 91 12.19 15.19 -5.68
C ILE A 91 11.02 14.89 -6.63
N GLU A 92 10.75 13.61 -6.91
CA GLU A 92 9.61 13.23 -7.74
C GLU A 92 8.27 13.54 -7.05
N ILE A 93 8.17 13.25 -5.75
CA ILE A 93 7.00 13.60 -4.94
C ILE A 93 6.77 15.11 -4.96
N ASP A 94 7.81 15.93 -4.82
CA ASP A 94 7.68 17.39 -4.90
C ASP A 94 7.10 17.84 -6.26
N LYS A 95 7.62 17.29 -7.37
CA LYS A 95 7.08 17.56 -8.71
C LYS A 95 5.60 17.17 -8.83
N TYR A 96 5.22 15.99 -8.35
CA TYR A 96 3.81 15.57 -8.37
C TYR A 96 2.94 16.45 -7.48
N SER A 97 3.42 16.81 -6.30
CA SER A 97 2.71 17.68 -5.36
C SER A 97 2.43 19.05 -5.99
N THR A 98 3.41 19.62 -6.70
CA THR A 98 3.27 20.87 -7.46
C THR A 98 2.20 20.76 -8.54
N VAL A 99 2.17 19.65 -9.28
CA VAL A 99 1.18 19.41 -10.33
C VAL A 99 -0.21 19.22 -9.74
N ILE A 100 -0.35 18.42 -8.69
CA ILE A 100 -1.63 18.20 -7.99
C ILE A 100 -2.18 19.53 -7.48
N LYS A 101 -1.36 20.38 -6.86
CA LYS A 101 -1.78 21.71 -6.38
C LYS A 101 -2.22 22.66 -7.50
N ARG A 102 -1.78 22.47 -8.75
CA ARG A 102 -2.29 23.27 -9.88
C ARG A 102 -3.71 22.86 -10.28
N PHE A 103 -4.05 21.58 -10.17
CA PHE A 103 -5.38 21.06 -10.52
C PHE A 103 -6.35 21.07 -9.34
N LEU A 104 -5.83 20.91 -8.12
CA LEU A 104 -6.57 20.78 -6.86
C LEU A 104 -5.92 21.70 -5.81
N PRO A 105 -6.08 23.03 -5.96
CA PRO A 105 -5.37 24.01 -5.14
C PRO A 105 -5.69 23.92 -3.64
N ASP A 106 -6.93 23.57 -3.30
CA ASP A 106 -7.42 23.53 -1.93
C ASP A 106 -7.14 22.19 -1.25
N THR A 107 -6.74 21.16 -2.01
CA THR A 107 -6.51 19.82 -1.46
C THR A 107 -5.36 19.86 -0.46
N LYS A 108 -5.53 19.19 0.68
CA LYS A 108 -4.47 19.08 1.69
C LYS A 108 -3.51 17.97 1.31
N LEU A 109 -2.23 18.29 1.18
CA LEU A 109 -1.20 17.29 0.90
C LEU A 109 -0.56 16.82 2.19
N HIS A 110 -0.51 15.52 2.38
CA HIS A 110 0.12 14.85 3.51
C HIS A 110 1.29 14.01 3.01
N TYR A 111 2.42 14.10 3.69
CA TYR A 111 3.65 13.40 3.40
C TYR A 111 3.89 12.42 4.55
N ILE A 112 3.87 11.13 4.23
CA ILE A 112 3.83 10.06 5.23
C ILE A 112 4.98 9.09 4.98
N SER A 113 5.78 8.80 6.01
CA SER A 113 6.90 7.86 5.89
C SER A 113 7.31 7.27 7.24
N GLY A 114 8.30 6.37 7.23
CA GLY A 114 8.94 5.87 8.43
C GLY A 114 10.03 6.78 9.01
N GLU A 115 10.51 7.74 8.23
CA GLU A 115 11.60 8.64 8.61
C GLU A 115 11.61 9.91 7.74
N PHE A 116 11.87 11.05 8.37
CA PHE A 116 12.15 12.32 7.69
C PHE A 116 13.56 12.78 8.03
N PHE A 117 14.42 12.84 7.01
CA PHE A 117 15.75 13.42 7.16
C PHE A 117 15.66 14.95 7.21
N PRO A 118 16.50 15.65 8.00
CA PRO A 118 16.45 17.11 8.11
C PRO A 118 16.52 17.82 6.76
N GLU A 119 17.33 17.30 5.84
CA GLU A 119 17.58 17.84 4.51
C GLU A 119 16.36 17.74 3.60
N ALA A 120 15.39 16.87 3.90
CA ALA A 120 14.12 16.79 3.16
C ALA A 120 13.34 18.11 3.19
N ARG A 121 13.55 18.95 4.22
CA ARG A 121 12.91 20.27 4.34
C ARG A 121 13.34 21.27 3.26
N GLU A 122 14.45 21.00 2.58
CA GLU A 122 14.90 21.82 1.44
C GLU A 122 14.11 21.52 0.15
N VAL A 123 13.49 20.33 0.08
CA VAL A 123 12.75 19.86 -1.10
C VAL A 123 11.24 19.91 -0.86
N LEU A 124 10.79 19.55 0.34
CA LEU A 124 9.36 19.52 0.65
C LEU A 124 8.78 20.94 0.77
N PRO A 125 7.51 21.14 0.33
CA PRO A 125 6.83 22.42 0.50
C PRO A 125 6.81 22.89 1.96
N GLN A 126 6.89 24.20 2.17
CA GLN A 126 6.89 24.77 3.53
C GLN A 126 5.61 24.48 4.31
N ASP A 127 4.48 24.33 3.62
CA ASP A 127 3.16 24.00 4.17
C ASP A 127 2.87 22.49 4.18
N ALA A 128 3.88 21.64 3.97
CA ALA A 128 3.73 20.19 3.96
C ALA A 128 3.23 19.65 5.31
N ASN A 129 2.14 18.89 5.29
CA ASN A 129 1.66 18.15 6.46
C ASN A 129 2.47 16.86 6.58
N ILE A 130 3.49 16.88 7.44
CA ILE A 130 4.41 15.76 7.64
C ILE A 130 3.90 14.84 8.76
N HIS A 131 3.94 13.53 8.51
CA HIS A 131 3.61 12.52 9.51
C HIS A 131 4.55 11.32 9.44
N GLU A 132 5.28 11.09 10.54
CA GLU A 132 6.19 9.97 10.68
C GLU A 132 5.55 8.82 11.46
N ILE A 133 5.66 7.60 10.94
CA ILE A 133 5.27 6.36 11.61
C ILE A 133 6.52 5.48 11.69
N PRO A 134 7.28 5.48 12.80
CA PRO A 134 8.60 4.84 12.86
C PRO A 134 8.64 3.37 12.47
N GLU A 135 7.55 2.62 12.66
CA GLU A 135 7.43 1.22 12.24
C GLU A 135 7.44 1.02 10.71
N MET A 136 7.24 2.10 9.94
CA MET A 136 7.33 2.11 8.47
C MET A 136 8.76 2.28 7.95
N LYS A 137 9.78 2.40 8.82
CA LYS A 137 11.18 2.38 8.41
C LYS A 137 11.46 1.18 7.53
N SER A 138 12.40 1.30 6.59
CA SER A 138 12.63 0.31 5.54
C SER A 138 14.07 -0.16 5.48
N PHE A 139 14.29 -1.21 4.67
CA PHE A 139 15.59 -1.82 4.43
C PHE A 139 16.26 -2.17 5.76
N ASP A 140 17.56 -1.91 5.91
CA ASP A 140 18.29 -2.25 7.13
C ASP A 140 17.80 -1.52 8.41
N LYS A 141 16.94 -0.49 8.27
CA LYS A 141 16.27 0.16 9.42
C LYS A 141 14.93 -0.47 9.79
N TRP A 142 14.44 -1.42 9.01
CA TRP A 142 13.27 -2.22 9.33
C TRP A 142 13.69 -3.45 10.14
N ASP A 143 13.13 -3.59 11.35
CA ASP A 143 13.55 -4.63 12.30
C ASP A 143 13.47 -6.06 11.76
N LEU A 144 12.57 -6.34 10.81
CA LEU A 144 12.40 -7.67 10.22
C LEU A 144 13.14 -7.87 8.89
N TYR A 145 13.82 -6.86 8.36
CA TYR A 145 14.45 -6.94 7.02
C TYR A 145 15.48 -8.05 6.92
N LYS A 146 16.32 -8.18 7.95
CA LYS A 146 17.29 -9.28 8.05
C LYS A 146 16.62 -10.63 8.07
N ASP A 147 15.55 -10.78 8.87
CA ASP A 147 14.85 -12.06 9.01
C ASP A 147 14.10 -12.46 7.74
N PHE A 148 13.57 -11.51 6.98
CA PHE A 148 12.92 -11.76 5.70
C PHE A 148 13.89 -12.23 4.61
N PHE A 149 15.01 -11.54 4.44
CA PHE A 149 15.83 -11.67 3.22
C PHE A 149 17.24 -12.23 3.43
N PHE A 150 17.72 -12.28 4.67
CA PHE A 150 19.08 -12.71 4.98
C PHE A 150 19.13 -13.90 5.96
N THR A 151 18.06 -14.17 6.68
CA THR A 151 17.90 -15.40 7.46
C THR A 151 17.36 -16.53 6.56
N LYS A 152 18.08 -17.65 6.49
CA LYS A 152 17.60 -18.84 5.79
C LYS A 152 16.51 -19.50 6.64
N LEU A 153 15.32 -19.62 6.09
CA LEU A 153 14.19 -20.22 6.76
C LEU A 153 14.08 -21.71 6.42
N GLN A 154 13.50 -22.47 7.35
CA GLN A 154 13.04 -23.83 7.13
C GLN A 154 11.63 -23.96 7.70
N ARG A 155 10.72 -24.63 6.98
CA ARG A 155 9.35 -24.85 7.47
C ARG A 155 9.35 -25.45 8.88
N GLY A 156 8.60 -24.83 9.77
CA GLY A 156 8.48 -25.24 11.17
C GLY A 156 9.69 -24.91 12.06
N SER A 157 10.76 -24.30 11.53
CA SER A 157 11.87 -23.79 12.35
C SER A 157 11.41 -22.67 13.28
N LYS A 158 12.23 -22.39 14.30
CA LYS A 158 11.95 -21.33 15.29
C LYS A 158 11.88 -19.97 14.61
N GLU A 159 12.82 -19.68 13.72
CA GLU A 159 12.92 -18.44 12.96
C GLU A 159 11.70 -18.27 12.06
N TYR A 160 11.32 -19.32 11.33
CA TYR A 160 10.14 -19.32 10.45
C TYR A 160 8.82 -19.06 11.19
N ASN A 161 8.61 -19.73 12.33
CA ASN A 161 7.40 -19.57 13.12
C ASN A 161 7.37 -18.24 13.88
N LYS A 162 8.53 -17.74 14.32
CA LYS A 162 8.62 -16.43 14.99
C LYS A 162 8.34 -15.29 14.00
N LEU A 163 8.89 -15.38 12.79
CA LEU A 163 8.80 -14.29 11.81
C LEU A 163 7.36 -13.95 11.43
N ILE A 164 6.46 -14.94 11.27
CA ILE A 164 5.06 -14.65 10.95
C ILE A 164 4.34 -13.89 12.07
N ILE A 165 4.63 -14.22 13.33
CA ILE A 165 4.03 -13.57 14.49
C ILE A 165 4.49 -12.12 14.56
N ASP A 166 5.81 -11.90 14.48
CA ASP A 166 6.38 -10.55 14.51
C ASP A 166 5.89 -9.71 13.32
N PHE A 167 5.85 -10.31 12.13
CA PHE A 167 5.35 -9.67 10.93
C PHE A 167 3.89 -9.23 11.08
N TRP A 168 3.02 -10.13 11.56
CA TRP A 168 1.60 -9.81 11.73
C TRP A 168 1.36 -8.72 12.77
N GLU A 169 2.06 -8.77 13.91
CA GLU A 169 1.96 -7.72 14.93
C GLU A 169 2.42 -6.35 14.41
N GLN A 170 3.50 -6.33 13.63
CA GLN A 170 3.97 -5.09 13.03
C GLN A 170 3.03 -4.57 11.93
N THR A 171 2.47 -5.45 11.09
CA THR A 171 1.42 -5.10 10.13
C THR A 171 0.22 -4.46 10.83
N LYS A 172 -0.28 -5.06 11.91
CA LYS A 172 -1.40 -4.47 12.68
C LYS A 172 -1.03 -3.10 13.26
N THR A 173 0.18 -2.96 13.78
CA THR A 173 0.67 -1.69 14.36
C THR A 173 0.72 -0.58 13.31
N ILE A 174 1.30 -0.85 12.13
CA ILE A 174 1.35 0.11 11.02
C ILE A 174 -0.06 0.41 10.53
N THR A 175 -0.90 -0.62 10.35
CA THR A 175 -2.28 -0.49 9.88
C THR A 175 -3.13 0.38 10.80
N GLU A 176 -2.99 0.22 12.11
CA GLU A 176 -3.69 1.06 13.09
C GLU A 176 -3.25 2.51 13.01
N LYS A 177 -1.93 2.78 13.07
CA LYS A 177 -1.40 4.15 13.06
C LYS A 177 -1.73 4.88 11.77
N LEU A 178 -1.47 4.23 10.63
CA LEU A 178 -1.71 4.82 9.32
C LEU A 178 -3.21 4.96 9.03
N GLY A 179 -4.01 3.94 9.34
CA GLY A 179 -5.47 3.98 9.17
C GLY A 179 -6.13 5.08 10.01
N ASN A 180 -5.71 5.25 11.27
CA ASN A 180 -6.16 6.34 12.12
C ASN A 180 -5.79 7.71 11.55
N TYR A 181 -4.56 7.87 11.09
CA TYR A 181 -4.12 9.13 10.49
C TYR A 181 -4.90 9.48 9.22
N ILE A 182 -5.14 8.49 8.34
CA ILE A 182 -5.94 8.65 7.12
C ILE A 182 -7.37 9.08 7.43
N GLU A 183 -8.02 8.41 8.39
CA GLU A 183 -9.39 8.73 8.80
C GLU A 183 -9.48 10.14 9.41
N GLN A 184 -8.60 10.47 10.37
CA GLN A 184 -8.58 11.76 11.06
C GLN A 184 -8.35 12.95 10.13
N ASN A 185 -7.56 12.75 9.07
CA ASN A 185 -7.22 13.81 8.12
C ASN A 185 -8.07 13.80 6.85
N ASN A 186 -9.08 12.92 6.77
CA ASN A 186 -9.91 12.75 5.58
C ASN A 186 -9.06 12.55 4.30
N ILE A 187 -8.00 11.74 4.39
CA ILE A 187 -7.21 11.37 3.22
C ILE A 187 -8.06 10.46 2.34
N LYS A 188 -8.33 10.89 1.11
CA LYS A 188 -9.23 10.19 0.16
C LYS A 188 -8.48 9.42 -0.91
N ILE A 189 -7.20 9.73 -1.15
CA ILE A 189 -6.36 9.03 -2.11
C ILE A 189 -4.97 8.86 -1.50
N LEU A 190 -4.38 7.67 -1.68
CA LEU A 190 -2.97 7.42 -1.39
C LEU A 190 -2.17 7.34 -2.69
N TYR A 191 -1.03 8.00 -2.71
CA TYR A 191 -0.03 7.89 -3.76
C TYR A 191 1.21 7.27 -3.14
N LEU A 192 1.42 6.00 -3.44
CA LEU A 192 2.51 5.20 -2.93
C LEU A 192 3.70 5.30 -3.88
N LEU A 193 4.91 5.40 -3.33
CA LEU A 193 6.14 5.34 -4.10
C LEU A 193 6.99 4.20 -3.59
N ASN A 194 7.24 3.22 -4.45
CA ASN A 194 8.02 2.00 -4.21
C ASN A 194 7.53 1.06 -3.10
N THR A 195 6.57 1.46 -2.25
CA THR A 195 6.16 0.62 -1.10
C THR A 195 5.53 -0.70 -1.50
N ASN A 196 4.98 -0.80 -2.72
CA ASN A 196 4.42 -2.04 -3.26
C ASN A 196 5.09 -2.43 -4.59
N SER A 197 6.37 -2.09 -4.76
CA SER A 197 7.24 -2.68 -5.81
C SER A 197 8.58 -3.15 -5.24
N ASN A 198 9.16 -2.39 -4.30
CA ASN A 198 10.44 -2.68 -3.68
C ASN A 198 10.21 -3.23 -2.26
N PRO A 199 10.64 -4.47 -1.93
CA PRO A 199 10.41 -5.09 -0.61
C PRO A 199 11.26 -4.49 0.54
N GLY A 200 11.25 -3.17 0.70
CA GLY A 200 11.95 -2.48 1.78
C GLY A 200 11.27 -2.63 3.15
N ASN A 201 9.94 -2.76 3.19
CA ASN A 201 9.19 -3.07 4.40
C ASN A 201 7.89 -3.80 4.01
N VAL A 202 7.90 -5.13 4.10
CA VAL A 202 6.76 -5.97 3.69
C VAL A 202 5.55 -5.73 4.59
N ALA A 203 5.76 -5.37 5.86
CA ALA A 203 4.67 -5.13 6.80
C ALA A 203 3.89 -3.87 6.42
N LEU A 204 4.60 -2.83 5.95
CA LEU A 204 3.99 -1.64 5.36
C LEU A 204 3.21 -1.98 4.09
N SER A 205 3.79 -2.75 3.18
CA SER A 205 3.14 -3.14 1.92
C SER A 205 1.82 -3.89 2.14
N LEU A 206 1.77 -4.78 3.13
CA LEU A 206 0.53 -5.43 3.53
C LEU A 206 -0.43 -4.44 4.21
N SER A 207 0.08 -3.54 5.05
CA SER A 207 -0.75 -2.53 5.73
C SER A 207 -1.45 -1.59 4.76
N THR A 208 -0.78 -1.13 3.70
CA THR A 208 -1.38 -0.28 2.66
C THR A 208 -2.47 -1.02 1.90
N VAL A 209 -2.29 -2.30 1.60
CA VAL A 209 -3.31 -3.17 1.01
C VAL A 209 -4.53 -3.28 1.91
N LEU A 210 -4.33 -3.62 3.19
CA LEU A 210 -5.43 -3.77 4.14
C LEU A 210 -6.21 -2.47 4.31
N ILE A 211 -5.52 -1.34 4.45
CA ILE A 211 -6.16 -0.02 4.57
C ILE A 211 -6.96 0.30 3.31
N SER A 212 -6.33 0.20 2.14
CA SER A 212 -6.98 0.56 0.88
C SER A 212 -8.26 -0.25 0.67
N GLU A 213 -8.19 -1.55 0.89
CA GLU A 213 -9.30 -2.46 0.60
C GLU A 213 -10.36 -2.47 1.72
N PHE A 214 -10.00 -2.36 3.00
CA PHE A 214 -11.00 -2.28 4.09
C PHE A 214 -11.66 -0.91 4.18
N MET A 215 -10.91 0.17 3.99
CA MET A 215 -11.42 1.55 4.13
C MET A 215 -11.88 2.15 2.78
N GLY A 216 -11.60 1.47 1.67
CA GLY A 216 -12.08 1.85 0.34
C GLY A 216 -11.33 3.07 -0.21
N ILE A 217 -10.04 3.15 0.10
CA ILE A 217 -9.17 4.26 -0.29
C ILE A 217 -8.48 3.91 -1.63
N PRO A 218 -8.76 4.64 -2.72
CA PRO A 218 -8.01 4.52 -3.96
C PRO A 218 -6.50 4.71 -3.77
N VAL A 219 -5.74 3.93 -4.51
CA VAL A 219 -4.28 3.93 -4.48
C VAL A 219 -3.72 4.16 -5.88
N ILE A 220 -2.79 5.09 -5.99
CA ILE A 220 -1.87 5.21 -7.12
C ILE A 220 -0.53 4.63 -6.66
N ASN A 221 -0.15 3.47 -7.19
CA ASN A 221 1.08 2.78 -6.86
C ASN A 221 2.15 3.10 -7.91
N ASN A 222 3.04 4.04 -7.61
CA ASN A 222 4.14 4.42 -8.49
C ASN A 222 5.38 3.57 -8.18
N ASN A 223 5.79 2.79 -9.18
CA ASN A 223 6.80 1.75 -9.08
C ASN A 223 8.06 2.16 -9.85
N HIS A 224 9.18 2.20 -9.14
CA HIS A 224 10.50 2.44 -9.74
C HIS A 224 11.33 1.17 -9.75
N ASP A 225 11.22 0.40 -8.67
CA ASP A 225 12.09 -0.73 -8.39
C ASP A 225 11.25 -1.95 -8.02
N PHE A 226 11.29 -3.01 -8.84
CA PHE A 226 10.69 -4.29 -8.51
C PHE A 226 11.70 -5.28 -7.95
N TYR A 227 11.25 -6.16 -7.06
CA TYR A 227 12.09 -7.21 -6.48
C TYR A 227 12.70 -8.16 -7.53
N TRP A 228 11.98 -8.38 -8.65
CA TRP A 228 12.41 -9.25 -9.74
C TRP A 228 13.41 -8.57 -10.70
N GLU A 229 13.62 -7.25 -10.63
CA GLU A 229 14.55 -6.53 -11.51
C GLU A 229 16.01 -6.83 -11.16
N GLY A 230 16.58 -7.82 -11.85
CA GLY A 230 17.93 -8.32 -11.53
C GLY A 230 17.95 -9.18 -10.27
N GLY A 231 16.82 -9.83 -9.93
CA GLY A 231 16.72 -10.80 -8.85
C GLY A 231 16.28 -12.15 -9.37
N ASN A 232 16.97 -13.22 -8.94
CA ASN A 232 16.66 -14.58 -9.34
C ASN A 232 16.84 -15.56 -8.18
N SER A 233 15.94 -16.56 -8.11
CA SER A 233 16.13 -17.71 -7.24
C SER A 233 17.37 -18.52 -7.62
N GLU A 234 17.97 -19.21 -6.65
CA GLU A 234 19.13 -20.07 -6.88
C GLU A 234 18.86 -21.13 -7.97
N ILE A 235 17.64 -21.69 -7.99
CA ILE A 235 17.20 -22.64 -9.00
C ILE A 235 17.20 -21.99 -10.39
N ASN A 236 16.58 -20.81 -10.53
CA ASN A 236 16.53 -20.09 -11.81
C ASN A 236 17.92 -19.74 -12.32
N LYS A 237 18.84 -19.34 -11.43
CA LYS A 237 20.22 -19.06 -11.83
C LYS A 237 20.92 -20.29 -12.38
N LYS A 238 20.77 -21.44 -11.71
CA LYS A 238 21.38 -22.71 -12.16
C LYS A 238 20.79 -23.19 -13.49
N THR A 239 19.46 -23.19 -13.62
CA THR A 239 18.77 -23.73 -14.81
C THR A 239 18.97 -22.85 -16.03
N LYS A 240 18.97 -21.53 -15.86
CA LYS A 240 19.13 -20.55 -16.95
C LYS A 240 20.56 -20.04 -17.12
N LYS A 241 21.53 -20.55 -16.33
CA LYS A 241 22.94 -20.13 -16.33
C LYS A 241 23.12 -18.61 -16.16
N LEU A 242 22.36 -18.02 -15.25
CA LEU A 242 22.40 -16.58 -14.98
C LEU A 242 23.51 -16.23 -13.99
N GLN A 243 24.06 -15.02 -14.12
CA GLN A 243 24.99 -14.46 -13.14
C GLN A 243 24.24 -13.99 -11.88
N ASN A 244 25.00 -13.71 -10.81
CA ASN A 244 24.43 -13.12 -9.61
C ASN A 244 23.92 -11.71 -9.91
N GLY A 245 22.69 -11.45 -9.51
CA GLY A 245 22.05 -10.15 -9.62
C GLY A 245 22.03 -9.42 -8.27
N PRO A 246 21.91 -8.08 -8.29
CA PRO A 246 21.90 -7.28 -7.06
C PRO A 246 20.69 -7.56 -6.15
N ARG A 247 19.61 -8.15 -6.69
CA ARG A 247 18.36 -8.42 -5.96
C ARG A 247 18.10 -9.90 -5.68
N ASP A 248 19.08 -10.77 -5.93
CA ASP A 248 18.95 -12.21 -5.69
C ASP A 248 18.61 -12.54 -4.23
N PHE A 249 19.03 -11.69 -3.29
CA PHE A 249 18.78 -11.87 -1.85
C PHE A 249 17.28 -11.86 -1.51
N PHE A 250 16.43 -11.16 -2.28
CA PHE A 250 14.98 -11.25 -2.10
C PHE A 250 14.44 -12.67 -2.31
N PHE A 251 15.14 -13.50 -3.09
CA PHE A 251 14.74 -14.88 -3.40
C PHE A 251 15.36 -15.92 -2.47
N GLN A 252 16.05 -15.52 -1.40
CA GLN A 252 16.71 -16.41 -0.43
C GLN A 252 15.80 -17.56 0.03
N ASN A 253 14.53 -17.24 0.30
CA ASN A 253 13.54 -18.18 0.82
C ASN A 253 12.46 -18.54 -0.22
N SER A 254 12.72 -18.36 -1.52
CA SER A 254 11.71 -18.59 -2.58
C SER A 254 11.27 -20.04 -2.76
N HIS A 255 11.92 -20.98 -2.09
CA HIS A 255 11.55 -22.40 -2.04
C HIS A 255 10.43 -22.70 -1.03
N ILE A 256 10.12 -21.74 -0.15
CA ILE A 256 9.02 -21.82 0.83
C ILE A 256 7.84 -21.04 0.29
N GLY A 257 6.98 -21.71 -0.48
CA GLY A 257 5.89 -21.08 -1.23
C GLY A 257 4.95 -20.23 -0.38
N GLU A 258 4.54 -20.70 0.81
CA GLU A 258 3.63 -19.98 1.70
C GLU A 258 4.21 -18.67 2.26
N PHE A 259 5.55 -18.58 2.36
CA PHE A 259 6.26 -17.36 2.73
C PHE A 259 6.48 -16.46 1.52
N PHE A 260 7.02 -17.04 0.43
CA PHE A 260 7.46 -16.26 -0.71
C PHE A 260 6.31 -15.70 -1.55
N SER A 261 5.18 -16.41 -1.60
CA SER A 261 3.94 -15.92 -2.23
C SER A 261 3.48 -14.57 -1.66
N GLN A 262 3.82 -14.25 -0.40
CA GLN A 262 3.52 -12.92 0.16
C GLN A 262 4.25 -11.81 -0.60
N ILE A 263 5.48 -12.06 -1.04
CA ILE A 263 6.24 -11.12 -1.87
C ILE A 263 5.64 -11.04 -3.27
N GLU A 264 5.32 -12.18 -3.86
CA GLU A 264 4.74 -12.23 -5.21
C GLU A 264 3.36 -11.53 -5.29
N VAL A 265 2.56 -11.64 -4.23
CA VAL A 265 1.22 -11.04 -4.15
C VAL A 265 1.25 -9.55 -3.81
N LEU A 266 2.21 -9.09 -3.00
CA LEU A 266 2.25 -7.69 -2.53
C LEU A 266 3.06 -6.75 -3.44
N PHE A 267 3.93 -7.28 -4.31
CA PHE A 267 4.91 -6.51 -5.09
C PHE A 267 4.83 -6.77 -6.61
N PRO A 268 3.75 -6.38 -7.29
CA PRO A 268 2.71 -5.48 -6.80
C PRO A 268 1.40 -6.17 -6.41
N TRP A 269 0.67 -5.49 -5.55
CA TRP A 269 -0.73 -5.79 -5.30
C TRP A 269 -1.60 -5.39 -6.51
N GLU A 270 -2.48 -6.31 -6.92
CA GLU A 270 -3.46 -6.09 -7.96
C GLU A 270 -4.87 -6.03 -7.36
N ALA A 271 -5.52 -4.88 -7.50
CA ALA A 271 -6.92 -4.68 -7.14
C ALA A 271 -7.56 -3.53 -7.94
N ARG A 272 -8.90 -3.49 -7.97
CA ARG A 272 -9.67 -2.48 -8.73
C ARG A 272 -9.48 -1.05 -8.22
N ASN A 273 -9.15 -0.89 -6.94
CA ASN A 273 -8.91 0.41 -6.32
C ASN A 273 -7.46 0.88 -6.50
N TRP A 274 -6.63 0.09 -7.19
CA TRP A 274 -5.20 0.34 -7.37
C TRP A 274 -4.91 0.61 -8.84
N ILE A 275 -4.16 1.68 -9.10
CA ILE A 275 -3.57 1.96 -10.40
C ILE A 275 -2.05 1.88 -10.26
N SER A 276 -1.42 1.02 -11.05
CA SER A 276 0.04 0.92 -11.12
C SER A 276 0.59 1.86 -12.18
N VAL A 277 1.51 2.74 -11.78
CA VAL A 277 2.29 3.62 -12.65
C VAL A 277 3.73 3.13 -12.61
N ASN A 278 4.38 2.98 -13.76
CA ASN A 278 5.73 2.43 -13.85
C ASN A 278 6.65 3.39 -14.60
N ILE A 279 7.91 3.46 -14.20
CA ILE A 279 8.90 4.36 -14.80
C ILE A 279 9.31 3.95 -16.23
N ASN A 280 9.05 2.70 -16.62
CA ASN A 280 9.37 2.22 -17.96
C ASN A 280 8.36 1.21 -18.54
N ARG A 281 8.48 1.02 -19.86
CA ARG A 281 7.58 0.14 -20.63
C ARG A 281 7.79 -1.34 -20.31
N GLU A 282 9.00 -1.76 -19.96
CA GLU A 282 9.29 -3.17 -19.67
C GLU A 282 8.66 -3.61 -18.34
N GLN A 283 8.71 -2.77 -17.31
CA GLN A 283 7.94 -2.96 -16.08
C GLN A 283 6.43 -3.11 -16.37
N SER A 284 5.88 -2.19 -17.17
CA SER A 284 4.46 -2.25 -17.54
C SER A 284 4.11 -3.55 -18.30
N LYS A 285 4.97 -3.98 -19.24
CA LYS A 285 4.77 -5.25 -19.95
C LYS A 285 4.86 -6.45 -19.01
N HIS A 286 5.76 -6.44 -18.04
CA HIS A 286 5.89 -7.51 -17.06
C HIS A 286 4.60 -7.64 -16.26
N LEU A 287 4.11 -6.53 -15.68
CA LEU A 287 2.89 -6.54 -14.88
C LEU A 287 1.64 -6.96 -15.65
N ILE A 288 1.56 -6.69 -16.96
CA ILE A 288 0.39 -7.04 -17.78
C ILE A 288 0.44 -8.50 -18.27
N ARG A 289 1.63 -9.08 -18.44
CA ARG A 289 1.81 -10.36 -19.14
C ARG A 289 2.24 -11.52 -18.25
N VAL A 290 2.82 -11.21 -17.10
CA VAL A 290 3.42 -12.22 -16.20
C VAL A 290 2.61 -12.32 -14.91
N ASN A 291 2.22 -11.17 -14.36
CA ASN A 291 1.34 -11.08 -13.20
C ASN A 291 -0.11 -11.10 -13.65
#